data_AF-A0A6V2GKL7-F1
#
_entry.id   AF-A0A6V2GKL7-F1
#
_cell.length_a   1.000
_cell.length_b   1.000
_cell.length_c   1.000
_cell.angle_alpha   90.00
_cell.angle_beta   90.00
_cell.angle_gamma   90.00
#
_symmetry.space_group_name_H-M   'P 1'
#
loop_
_entity.id
_entity.type
_entity.pdbx_description
1 polymer ?
#
loop_
_entity_poly.entity_id
_entity_poly.type
_entity_poly.pdbx_seq_one_letter_code
_entity_poly.pdbx_strand_id
1 'polypeptide(L)'
;MKDFSKFGLIYLANVGGTILFYPTRVVINLVATSNDDEESPTIHNSSGVLGILDGEGDDDGSEEVNPPSSASAARALEASLADPVPGSSHIAIIIQTNFQLCAYTTSQLHVSMLGLFCDVQTFRRLPNIVFYHITRDSVKGAFKLGIKAKQILRFLKMHAHPRLHSSDHPLVPTNVEDQIRLWNRERKRVQFEEIYIHQCQNAQEFQAVVAYAQDRGAFSWSDGNKLRVYVKYVGAEVVVSFARRWRSWAAQRRARESEGRMRQSAYS
;
A
#
# COMPACT_ATOMS: atom_id res chain seq x y z
N MET A 1 -21.03 26.71 -30.10
CA MET A 1 -21.65 27.06 -28.79
C MET A 1 -22.06 25.85 -27.96
N LYS A 2 -22.82 24.88 -28.49
CA LYS A 2 -23.16 23.65 -27.74
C LYS A 2 -21.94 22.88 -27.24
N ASP A 3 -20.85 22.90 -28.00
CA ASP A 3 -19.62 22.20 -27.60
C ASP A 3 -18.91 22.86 -26.42
N PHE A 4 -18.91 24.20 -26.31
CA PHE A 4 -18.34 24.91 -25.16
C PHE A 4 -19.07 24.61 -23.85
N SER A 5 -20.38 24.36 -23.91
CA SER A 5 -21.15 23.93 -22.74
C SER A 5 -20.77 22.50 -22.30
N LYS A 6 -20.49 21.60 -23.25
CA LYS A 6 -20.01 20.23 -22.94
C LYS A 6 -18.65 20.23 -22.26
N PHE A 7 -17.77 21.17 -22.62
CA PHE A 7 -16.47 21.36 -21.96
C PHE A 7 -16.56 22.13 -20.64
N GLY A 8 -17.77 22.52 -20.21
CA GLY A 8 -17.98 23.30 -19.00
C GLY A 8 -17.39 24.71 -19.05
N LEU A 9 -17.14 25.24 -20.26
CA LEU A 9 -16.57 26.57 -20.48
C LEU A 9 -17.64 27.66 -20.35
N ILE A 10 -18.86 27.35 -20.77
CA ILE A 10 -20.01 28.24 -20.66
C ILE A 10 -21.17 27.49 -20.02
N TYR A 11 -21.86 28.17 -19.12
CA TYR A 11 -23.14 27.73 -18.60
C TYR A 11 -24.25 28.42 -19.39
N LEU A 12 -25.20 27.63 -19.90
CA LEU A 12 -26.33 28.09 -20.67
C LEU A 12 -27.58 28.02 -19.79
N ALA A 13 -28.21 29.16 -19.53
CA ALA A 13 -29.49 29.22 -18.85
C ALA A 13 -30.57 29.69 -19.82
N ASN A 14 -31.70 28.98 -19.89
CA ASN A 14 -32.86 29.46 -20.64
C ASN A 14 -33.80 30.18 -19.67
N VAL A 15 -33.91 31.50 -19.83
CA VAL A 15 -34.80 32.33 -19.02
C VAL A 15 -35.73 33.06 -19.98
N GLY A 16 -37.04 32.82 -19.85
CA GLY A 16 -38.05 33.51 -20.67
C GLY A 16 -37.94 33.30 -22.18
N GLY A 17 -37.40 32.16 -22.64
CA GLY A 17 -37.25 31.87 -24.07
C GLY A 17 -35.98 32.44 -24.71
N THR A 18 -35.16 33.18 -23.94
CA THR A 18 -33.86 33.67 -24.36
C THR A 18 -32.75 32.87 -23.70
N ILE A 19 -31.74 32.49 -24.49
CA ILE A 19 -30.57 31.74 -24.00
C ILE A 19 -29.54 32.74 -23.49
N LEU A 20 -29.33 32.78 -22.18
CA LEU A 20 -28.29 33.56 -21.51
C LEU A 20 -27.02 32.73 -21.34
N PHE A 21 -25.88 33.38 -21.52
CA PHE A 21 -24.55 32.77 -21.46
C PHE A 21 -23.78 33.29 -20.26
N TYR A 22 -23.27 32.38 -19.43
CA TYR A 22 -22.42 32.71 -18.29
C TYR A 22 -21.05 32.02 -18.44
N PRO A 23 -19.95 32.78 -18.53
CA PRO A 23 -18.61 32.18 -18.58
C PRO A 23 -18.29 31.50 -17.25
N THR A 24 -17.69 30.32 -17.31
CA THR A 24 -17.23 29.61 -16.10
C THR A 24 -15.81 30.02 -15.72
N ARG A 25 -15.39 29.64 -14.51
CA ARG A 25 -14.02 29.87 -14.02
C ARG A 25 -12.93 29.33 -14.94
N VAL A 26 -13.22 28.28 -15.70
CA VAL A 26 -12.26 27.69 -16.66
C VAL A 26 -11.97 28.68 -17.79
N VAL A 27 -12.98 29.36 -18.34
CA VAL A 27 -12.80 30.36 -19.40
C VAL A 27 -12.11 31.61 -18.87
N ILE A 28 -12.50 32.07 -17.68
CA ILE A 28 -11.93 33.26 -17.06
C ILE A 28 -10.43 33.06 -16.82
N ASN A 29 -10.03 31.90 -16.28
CA ASN A 29 -8.62 31.60 -16.02
C ASN A 29 -7.82 31.39 -17.31
N LEU A 30 -8.43 30.85 -18.37
CA LEU A 30 -7.77 30.67 -19.67
C LEU A 30 -7.37 32.02 -20.31
N VAL A 31 -8.18 33.05 -20.08
CA VAL A 31 -7.93 34.41 -20.61
C VAL A 31 -7.02 35.21 -19.68
N ALA A 32 -7.09 34.99 -18.36
CA ALA A 32 -6.28 35.71 -17.38
C ALA A 32 -4.79 35.28 -17.39
N THR A 33 -4.44 34.12 -17.92
CA THR A 33 -3.05 33.61 -17.94
C THR A 33 -2.20 34.15 -19.10
N SER A 34 -2.65 35.15 -19.87
CA SER A 34 -1.92 35.62 -21.05
C SER A 34 -0.88 36.72 -20.80
N ASN A 35 -0.71 37.20 -19.56
CA ASN A 35 0.39 38.09 -19.20
C ASN A 35 0.98 37.61 -17.87
N ASP A 36 2.29 37.38 -17.85
CA ASP A 36 3.24 37.46 -16.71
C ASP A 36 4.35 36.39 -16.84
N ASP A 37 5.11 36.45 -17.95
CA ASP A 37 6.51 36.05 -17.93
C ASP A 37 7.31 37.28 -17.47
N GLU A 38 7.59 37.34 -16.17
CA GLU A 38 8.70 38.01 -15.47
C GLU A 38 8.24 38.56 -14.11
N GLU A 39 8.92 38.06 -13.06
CA GLU A 39 8.85 38.47 -11.65
C GLU A 39 7.54 38.23 -10.86
N SER A 40 7.70 37.59 -9.70
CA SER A 40 6.64 37.30 -8.74
C SER A 40 5.94 38.59 -8.30
N PRO A 41 4.61 38.75 -8.46
CA PRO A 41 3.93 39.92 -7.93
C PRO A 41 3.36 39.60 -6.55
N THR A 42 3.87 40.30 -5.54
CA THR A 42 3.06 40.67 -4.37
C THR A 42 1.85 41.45 -4.88
N ILE A 43 0.66 40.87 -4.76
CA ILE A 43 -0.59 41.48 -5.26
C ILE A 43 -0.90 42.72 -4.42
N HIS A 44 -0.56 43.90 -4.93
CA HIS A 44 -1.15 45.16 -4.49
C HIS A 44 -2.51 45.31 -5.17
N ASN A 45 -3.55 45.53 -4.35
CA ASN A 45 -4.89 45.93 -4.79
C ASN A 45 -4.81 47.17 -5.68
N SER A 46 -5.00 46.99 -6.99
CA SER A 46 -5.43 48.06 -7.89
C SER A 46 -6.84 47.77 -8.37
N SER A 47 -7.78 48.39 -7.66
CA SER A 47 -9.15 48.63 -8.10
C SER A 47 -9.12 49.36 -9.45
N GLY A 48 -9.17 48.61 -10.55
CA GLY A 48 -9.43 49.11 -11.89
C GLY A 48 -10.91 49.44 -12.05
N VAL A 49 -11.30 50.61 -11.55
CA VAL A 49 -12.54 51.30 -11.89
C VAL A 49 -12.57 51.48 -13.41
N LEU A 50 -13.47 50.77 -14.10
CA LEU A 50 -13.80 51.08 -15.49
C LEU A 50 -14.67 52.34 -15.48
N GLY A 51 -14.10 53.42 -16.00
CA GLY A 51 -14.63 54.78 -15.88
C GLY A 51 -15.97 55.01 -16.59
N ILE A 52 -16.82 55.77 -15.91
CA ILE A 52 -17.89 56.57 -16.51
C ILE A 52 -17.73 57.97 -15.88
N LEU A 53 -17.30 58.93 -16.69
CA LEU A 53 -17.37 60.40 -16.53
C LEU A 53 -17.54 60.93 -17.97
N ASP A 54 -18.40 61.86 -18.35
CA ASP A 54 -19.44 62.65 -17.69
C ASP A 54 -20.42 63.05 -18.82
N GLY A 55 -21.71 63.16 -18.50
CA GLY A 55 -22.72 63.71 -19.40
C GLY A 55 -23.94 64.14 -18.59
N GLU A 56 -23.96 65.42 -18.19
CA GLU A 56 -25.11 66.08 -17.58
C GLU A 56 -26.34 66.10 -18.53
N GLY A 57 -27.52 65.81 -17.97
CA GLY A 57 -28.81 66.10 -18.60
C GLY A 57 -29.94 65.14 -18.20
N ASP A 58 -30.75 65.57 -17.22
CA ASP A 58 -32.14 65.22 -16.87
C ASP A 58 -32.83 64.03 -17.59
N ASP A 59 -33.39 63.08 -16.82
CA ASP A 59 -34.82 62.68 -16.90
C ASP A 59 -35.24 61.77 -15.72
N ASP A 60 -36.50 61.88 -15.34
CA ASP A 60 -37.21 61.31 -14.19
C ASP A 60 -37.64 59.84 -14.39
N GLY A 61 -37.70 59.03 -13.32
CA GLY A 61 -38.25 57.67 -13.41
C GLY A 61 -37.75 56.67 -12.35
N SER A 62 -38.66 56.26 -11.46
CA SER A 62 -38.47 55.25 -10.42
C SER A 62 -38.39 53.81 -10.96
N GLU A 63 -37.26 53.11 -10.77
CA GLU A 63 -37.17 51.65 -10.90
C GLU A 63 -36.29 51.01 -9.81
N GLU A 64 -36.76 49.86 -9.30
CA GLU A 64 -36.15 49.04 -8.25
C GLU A 64 -34.72 48.59 -8.61
N VAL A 65 -33.76 48.95 -7.75
CA VAL A 65 -32.36 48.53 -7.88
C VAL A 65 -32.21 47.08 -7.41
N ASN A 66 -32.40 46.13 -8.33
CA ASN A 66 -31.90 44.77 -8.17
C ASN A 66 -30.36 44.79 -8.10
N PRO A 67 -29.71 44.17 -7.09
CA PRO A 67 -28.25 44.18 -7.02
C PRO A 67 -27.66 43.45 -8.24
N PRO A 68 -26.60 43.99 -8.86
CA PRO A 68 -26.05 43.42 -10.08
C PRO A 68 -25.47 42.03 -9.81
N SER A 69 -25.96 41.04 -10.55
CA SER A 69 -25.57 39.63 -10.52
C SER A 69 -24.07 39.35 -10.72
N SER A 70 -23.29 40.38 -11.10
CA SER A 70 -21.83 40.34 -11.20
C SER A 70 -21.13 40.35 -9.83
N ALA A 71 -21.74 40.97 -8.81
CA ALA A 71 -21.16 41.05 -7.47
C ALA A 71 -21.15 39.70 -6.75
N SER A 72 -22.18 38.86 -6.95
CA SER A 72 -22.21 37.50 -6.42
C SER A 72 -21.21 36.57 -7.10
N ALA A 73 -20.99 36.76 -8.40
CA ALA A 73 -19.97 36.01 -9.15
C ALA A 73 -18.54 36.39 -8.70
N ALA A 74 -18.29 37.68 -8.45
CA ALA A 74 -17.01 38.15 -7.93
C ALA A 74 -16.72 37.64 -6.50
N ARG A 75 -17.72 37.62 -5.60
CA ARG A 75 -17.55 37.05 -4.25
C ARG A 75 -17.36 35.54 -4.25
N ALA A 76 -18.04 34.81 -5.14
CA ALA A 76 -17.81 33.37 -5.32
C ALA A 76 -16.42 33.06 -5.90
N LEU A 77 -15.88 33.96 -6.73
CA LEU A 77 -14.51 33.90 -7.24
C LEU A 77 -13.48 34.08 -6.12
N GLU A 78 -13.66 35.09 -5.26
CA GLU A 78 -12.77 35.38 -4.13
C GLU A 78 -12.78 34.24 -3.10
N ALA A 79 -13.97 33.72 -2.77
CA ALA A 79 -14.12 32.58 -1.87
C ALA A 79 -13.42 31.31 -2.38
N SER A 80 -13.38 31.12 -3.70
CA SER A 80 -12.84 29.90 -4.30
C SER A 80 -11.40 30.05 -4.83
N LEU A 81 -10.83 31.25 -4.75
CA LEU A 81 -9.39 31.52 -4.77
C LEU A 81 -8.78 31.40 -3.36
N ALA A 82 -9.61 31.64 -2.32
CA ALA A 82 -9.27 31.40 -0.93
C ALA A 82 -9.39 29.92 -0.50
N ASP A 83 -9.94 29.05 -1.37
CA ASP A 83 -9.89 27.59 -1.16
C ASP A 83 -8.42 27.18 -1.04
N PRO A 84 -8.04 26.40 -0.01
CA PRO A 84 -6.65 26.09 0.26
C PRO A 84 -6.06 25.34 -0.93
N VAL A 85 -5.16 25.99 -1.66
CA VAL A 85 -4.23 25.31 -2.57
C VAL A 85 -3.63 24.17 -1.76
N PRO A 86 -3.79 22.90 -2.20
CA PRO A 86 -3.29 21.78 -1.42
C PRO A 86 -1.81 22.01 -1.18
N GLY A 87 -1.43 22.10 0.10
CA GLY A 87 -0.11 22.53 0.52
C GLY A 87 1.00 21.74 -0.19
N SER A 88 2.17 22.37 -0.30
CA SER A 88 3.44 21.91 -0.91
C SER A 88 3.84 20.43 -0.69
N SER A 89 3.21 19.74 0.27
CA SER A 89 3.40 18.32 0.60
C SER A 89 2.19 17.42 0.26
N HIS A 90 1.37 17.75 -0.74
CA HIS A 90 0.32 16.84 -1.20
C HIS A 90 0.87 15.85 -2.24
N ILE A 91 0.58 14.56 -2.05
CA ILE A 91 0.86 13.50 -3.02
C ILE A 91 -0.44 12.82 -3.41
N ALA A 92 -0.65 12.66 -4.72
CA ALA A 92 -1.74 11.87 -5.26
C ALA A 92 -1.19 10.73 -6.13
N ILE A 93 -1.52 9.50 -5.77
CA ILE A 93 -1.02 8.29 -6.41
C ILE A 93 -2.15 7.62 -7.19
N ILE A 94 -1.83 7.17 -8.39
CA ILE A 94 -2.67 6.33 -9.23
C ILE A 94 -1.86 5.10 -9.59
N ILE A 95 -2.46 3.92 -9.44
CA ILE A 95 -1.82 2.64 -9.78
C ILE A 95 -2.63 1.98 -10.87
N GLN A 96 -1.92 1.51 -11.89
CA GLN A 96 -2.51 0.79 -13.00
C GLN A 96 -2.36 -0.73 -12.83
N THR A 97 -3.16 -1.49 -13.58
CA THR A 97 -3.14 -2.96 -13.57
C THR A 97 -1.83 -3.55 -14.11
N ASN A 98 -1.06 -2.79 -14.87
CA ASN A 98 0.26 -3.16 -15.40
C ASN A 98 1.42 -2.87 -14.43
N PHE A 99 1.14 -2.63 -13.15
CA PHE A 99 2.13 -2.28 -12.11
C PHE A 99 2.83 -0.92 -12.29
N GLN A 100 2.32 -0.06 -13.18
CA GLN A 100 2.78 1.31 -13.29
C GLN A 100 2.14 2.16 -12.18
N LEU A 101 2.99 2.90 -11.46
CA LEU A 101 2.60 3.86 -10.43
C LEU A 101 2.83 5.28 -10.97
N CYS A 102 1.78 6.09 -10.98
CA CYS A 102 1.82 7.50 -11.34
C CYS A 102 1.62 8.32 -10.07
N ALA A 103 2.57 9.17 -9.71
CA ALA A 103 2.49 10.02 -8.53
C ALA A 103 2.57 11.49 -8.95
N TYR A 104 1.52 12.25 -8.62
CA TYR A 104 1.52 13.71 -8.71
C TYR A 104 2.12 14.26 -7.43
N THR A 105 3.35 14.75 -7.53
CA THR A 105 4.08 15.35 -6.42
C THR A 105 5.26 16.15 -6.98
N THR A 106 5.51 17.30 -6.41
CA THR A 106 6.72 18.10 -6.66
C THR A 106 7.78 17.85 -5.57
N SER A 107 7.37 17.32 -4.42
CA SER A 107 8.24 17.04 -3.27
C SER A 107 9.21 15.89 -3.54
N GLN A 108 10.52 16.18 -3.41
CA GLN A 108 11.60 15.20 -3.54
C GLN A 108 11.54 14.10 -2.46
N LEU A 109 11.03 14.43 -1.27
CA LEU A 109 10.87 13.47 -0.18
C LEU A 109 9.93 12.33 -0.60
N HIS A 110 8.80 12.65 -1.23
CA HIS A 110 7.86 11.65 -1.71
C HIS A 110 8.45 10.78 -2.82
N VAL A 111 9.24 11.38 -3.71
CA VAL A 111 9.96 10.63 -4.76
C VAL A 111 10.91 9.61 -4.12
N SER A 112 11.67 10.01 -3.10
CA SER A 112 12.55 9.11 -2.36
C SER A 112 11.78 8.00 -1.60
N MET A 113 10.62 8.32 -1.02
CA MET A 113 9.76 7.33 -0.36
C MET A 113 9.23 6.28 -1.33
N LEU A 114 8.79 6.69 -2.53
CA LEU A 114 8.37 5.77 -3.58
C LEU A 114 9.53 4.88 -4.04
N GLY A 115 10.73 5.44 -4.13
CA GLY A 115 11.96 4.70 -4.47
C GLY A 115 12.34 3.58 -3.50
N LEU A 116 11.76 3.53 -2.29
CA LEU A 116 12.02 2.42 -1.36
C LEU A 116 11.41 1.09 -1.81
N PHE A 117 10.31 1.14 -2.56
CA PHE A 117 9.56 -0.06 -2.97
C PHE A 117 9.18 -0.11 -4.46
N CYS A 118 9.53 0.93 -5.22
CA CYS A 118 9.44 0.96 -6.68
C CYS A 118 10.83 0.85 -7.32
N ASP A 119 10.87 0.48 -8.59
CA ASP A 119 12.11 0.41 -9.34
C ASP A 119 12.68 1.81 -9.62
N VAL A 120 13.85 2.09 -9.05
CA VAL A 120 14.58 3.37 -9.20
C VAL A 120 15.41 3.45 -10.48
N GLN A 121 15.55 2.37 -11.25
CA GLN A 121 16.34 2.38 -12.48
C GLN A 121 15.53 2.85 -13.69
N THR A 122 14.22 2.57 -13.70
CA THR A 122 13.34 2.77 -14.87
C THR A 122 12.31 3.89 -14.70
N PHE A 123 12.41 4.67 -13.62
CA PHE A 123 11.45 5.73 -13.35
C PHE A 123 11.60 6.91 -14.32
N ARG A 124 10.48 7.54 -14.67
CA ARG A 124 10.43 8.72 -15.53
C ARG A 124 9.86 9.88 -14.74
N ARG A 125 10.56 11.03 -14.75
CA ARG A 125 10.13 12.24 -14.04
C ARG A 125 9.75 13.32 -15.05
N LEU A 126 8.54 13.84 -14.89
CA LEU A 126 8.06 15.08 -15.50
C LEU A 126 7.96 16.14 -14.39
N PRO A 127 7.72 17.43 -14.72
CA PRO A 127 7.75 18.52 -13.74
C PRO A 127 6.86 18.28 -12.51
N ASN A 128 5.63 17.80 -12.71
CA ASN A 128 4.62 17.63 -11.65
C ASN A 128 4.14 16.17 -11.47
N ILE A 129 4.73 15.22 -12.19
CA ILE A 129 4.33 13.81 -12.15
C ILE A 129 5.55 12.90 -12.30
N VAL A 130 5.57 11.82 -11.52
CA VAL A 130 6.60 10.79 -11.60
C VAL A 130 5.95 9.44 -11.90
N PHE A 131 6.54 8.72 -12.83
CA PHE A 131 6.15 7.37 -13.20
C PHE A 131 7.17 6.37 -12.67
N TYR A 132 6.69 5.40 -11.91
CA TYR A 132 7.44 4.27 -11.38
C TYR A 132 6.86 2.94 -11.88
N HIS A 133 7.65 1.88 -11.81
CA HIS A 133 7.16 0.51 -11.92
C HIS A 133 7.35 -0.24 -10.61
N ILE A 134 6.33 -0.97 -10.20
CA ILE A 134 6.43 -1.89 -9.05
C ILE A 134 6.88 -3.24 -9.59
N THR A 135 8.12 -3.60 -9.32
CA THR A 135 8.72 -4.86 -9.76
C THR A 135 8.92 -5.81 -8.59
N ARG A 136 9.08 -7.11 -8.88
CA ARG A 136 9.38 -8.09 -7.85
C ARG A 136 10.65 -7.74 -7.06
N ASP A 137 11.70 -7.30 -7.76
CA ASP A 137 13.00 -7.05 -7.13
C ASP A 137 13.02 -5.77 -6.29
N SER A 138 12.33 -4.71 -6.73
CA SER A 138 12.16 -3.49 -5.91
C SER A 138 11.39 -3.77 -4.62
N VAL A 139 10.26 -4.50 -4.71
CA VAL A 139 9.47 -4.88 -3.53
C VAL A 139 10.23 -5.83 -2.61
N LYS A 140 10.99 -6.79 -3.16
CA LYS A 140 11.88 -7.65 -2.36
C LYS A 140 13.01 -6.86 -1.70
N GLY A 141 13.53 -5.83 -2.36
CA GLY A 141 14.48 -4.86 -1.80
C GLY A 141 13.88 -4.16 -0.57
N ALA A 142 12.67 -3.62 -0.70
CA ALA A 142 11.92 -3.01 0.41
C ALA A 142 11.77 -3.96 1.61
N PHE A 143 11.47 -5.24 1.35
CA PHE A 143 11.32 -6.25 2.41
C PHE A 143 12.64 -6.56 3.13
N LYS A 144 13.79 -6.43 2.45
CA LYS A 144 15.11 -6.54 3.12
C LYS A 144 15.37 -5.36 4.05
N LEU A 145 14.84 -4.18 3.73
CA LEU A 145 14.88 -2.98 4.59
C LEU A 145 13.87 -3.04 5.75
N GLY A 146 13.11 -4.13 5.89
CA GLY A 146 12.14 -4.32 6.98
C GLY A 146 10.76 -3.69 6.72
N ILE A 147 10.53 -3.14 5.52
CA ILE A 147 9.21 -2.61 5.13
C ILE A 147 8.25 -3.78 4.92
N LYS A 148 7.08 -3.75 5.55
CA LYS A 148 6.06 -4.82 5.42
C LYS A 148 5.14 -4.55 4.24
N ALA A 149 4.66 -5.61 3.58
CA ALA A 149 3.67 -5.50 2.49
C ALA A 149 2.42 -4.67 2.88
N LYS A 150 1.91 -4.85 4.11
CA LYS A 150 0.76 -4.06 4.62
C LYS A 150 1.07 -2.56 4.69
N GLN A 151 2.32 -2.17 4.96
CA GLN A 151 2.72 -0.76 5.01
C GLN A 151 2.74 -0.15 3.60
N ILE A 152 3.29 -0.87 2.62
CA ILE A 152 3.27 -0.46 1.20
C ILE A 152 1.81 -0.26 0.76
N LEU A 153 0.95 -1.26 0.94
CA LEU A 153 -0.46 -1.16 0.55
C LEU A 153 -1.21 -0.05 1.28
N ARG A 154 -0.93 0.17 2.57
CA ARG A 154 -1.52 1.27 3.34
C ARG A 154 -1.09 2.63 2.80
N PHE A 155 0.20 2.80 2.49
CA PHE A 155 0.73 4.03 1.91
C PHE A 155 0.04 4.35 0.58
N LEU A 156 -0.06 3.35 -0.30
CA LEU A 156 -0.70 3.50 -1.61
C LEU A 156 -2.19 3.86 -1.50
N LYS A 157 -2.92 3.26 -0.55
CA LYS A 157 -4.34 3.57 -0.30
C LYS A 157 -4.55 4.94 0.33
N MET A 158 -3.69 5.33 1.29
CA MET A 158 -3.78 6.60 2.01
C MET A 158 -3.53 7.80 1.10
N HIS A 159 -2.61 7.65 0.13
CA HIS A 159 -2.27 8.68 -0.83
C HIS A 159 -2.90 8.46 -2.20
N ALA A 160 -3.96 7.65 -2.28
CA ALA A 160 -4.68 7.44 -3.53
C ALA A 160 -5.31 8.76 -3.99
N HIS A 161 -5.34 8.97 -5.30
CA HIS A 161 -5.89 10.20 -5.87
C HIS A 161 -7.35 10.44 -5.39
N PRO A 162 -7.74 11.67 -4.98
CA PRO A 162 -9.06 11.94 -4.39
C PRO A 162 -10.24 11.49 -5.28
N ARG A 163 -10.12 11.64 -6.60
CA ARG A 163 -11.15 11.16 -7.54
C ARG A 163 -11.39 9.65 -7.51
N LEU A 164 -10.42 8.85 -7.06
CA LEU A 164 -10.58 7.40 -6.90
C LEU A 164 -11.42 7.05 -5.67
N HIS A 165 -11.48 7.93 -4.67
CA HIS A 165 -12.31 7.71 -3.47
C HIS A 165 -13.81 7.85 -3.74
N SER A 166 -14.18 8.64 -4.75
CA SER A 166 -15.57 8.81 -5.17
C SER A 166 -16.05 7.72 -6.13
N SER A 167 -15.14 6.90 -6.66
CA SER A 167 -15.50 5.81 -7.58
C SER A 167 -15.76 4.51 -6.83
N ASP A 168 -16.67 3.68 -7.34
CA ASP A 168 -16.97 2.33 -6.81
C ASP A 168 -15.86 1.30 -7.11
N HIS A 169 -14.68 1.77 -7.51
CA HIS A 169 -13.53 0.96 -7.87
C HIS A 169 -12.53 0.90 -6.72
N PRO A 170 -11.79 -0.22 -6.55
CA PRO A 170 -10.79 -0.32 -5.51
C PRO A 170 -9.65 0.69 -5.75
N LEU A 171 -9.24 1.40 -4.69
CA LEU A 171 -8.17 2.42 -4.73
C LEU A 171 -6.84 1.89 -5.30
N VAL A 172 -6.58 0.60 -5.11
CA VAL A 172 -5.44 -0.12 -5.68
C VAL A 172 -6.00 -1.33 -6.41
N PRO A 173 -5.60 -1.58 -7.67
CA PRO A 173 -6.04 -2.77 -8.41
C PRO A 173 -5.76 -4.07 -7.64
N THR A 174 -6.74 -4.97 -7.58
CA THR A 174 -6.67 -6.22 -6.81
C THR A 174 -5.48 -7.08 -7.20
N ASN A 175 -5.16 -7.15 -8.49
CA ASN A 175 -4.01 -7.90 -8.99
C ASN A 175 -2.68 -7.36 -8.44
N VAL A 176 -2.53 -6.05 -8.31
CA VAL A 176 -1.33 -5.43 -7.72
C VAL A 176 -1.25 -5.70 -6.23
N GLU A 177 -2.38 -5.58 -5.52
CA GLU A 177 -2.46 -5.87 -4.09
C GLU A 177 -2.06 -7.31 -3.77
N ASP A 178 -2.61 -8.27 -4.51
CA ASP A 178 -2.32 -9.68 -4.32
C ASP A 178 -0.89 -10.03 -4.70
N GLN A 179 -0.35 -9.44 -5.77
CA GLN A 179 1.01 -9.69 -6.19
C GLN A 179 2.04 -9.22 -5.15
N ILE A 180 1.84 -8.06 -4.53
CA ILE A 180 2.69 -7.58 -3.42
C ILE A 180 2.66 -8.55 -2.23
N ARG A 181 1.49 -9.12 -1.92
CA ARG A 181 1.34 -10.14 -0.87
C ARG A 181 2.02 -11.45 -1.25
N LEU A 182 1.91 -11.88 -2.51
CA LEU A 182 2.57 -13.07 -3.03
C LEU A 182 4.10 -12.95 -2.95
N TRP A 183 4.66 -11.81 -3.34
CA TRP A 183 6.10 -11.55 -3.20
C TRP A 183 6.57 -11.54 -1.74
N ASN A 184 5.73 -11.09 -0.80
CA ASN A 184 6.05 -11.17 0.63
C ASN A 184 6.07 -12.63 1.12
N ARG A 185 5.07 -13.43 0.72
CA ARG A 185 5.01 -14.87 1.06
C ARG A 185 6.15 -15.65 0.43
N GLU A 186 6.62 -15.23 -0.74
CA GLU A 186 7.76 -15.85 -1.40
C GLU A 186 9.03 -15.85 -0.55
N ARG A 187 9.27 -14.80 0.25
CA ARG A 187 10.39 -14.75 1.20
C ARG A 187 10.29 -15.81 2.30
N LYS A 188 9.08 -16.27 2.63
CA LYS A 188 8.81 -17.21 3.72
C LYS A 188 8.62 -18.66 3.23
N ARG A 189 9.01 -18.98 1.99
CA ARG A 189 8.84 -20.33 1.42
C ARG A 189 9.75 -21.38 2.05
N VAL A 190 10.93 -20.98 2.50
CA VAL A 190 11.91 -21.88 3.12
C VAL A 190 12.10 -21.43 4.56
N GLN A 191 11.85 -22.32 5.50
CA GLN A 191 12.19 -22.15 6.90
C GLN A 191 13.41 -23.03 7.16
N PHE A 192 14.49 -22.42 7.63
CA PHE A 192 15.65 -23.16 8.10
C PHE A 192 15.40 -23.47 9.56
N GLU A 193 15.33 -24.76 9.87
CA GLU A 193 15.23 -25.26 11.24
C GLU A 193 16.47 -26.11 11.52
N GLU A 194 17.16 -25.81 12.62
CA GLU A 194 18.29 -26.62 13.08
C GLU A 194 17.74 -27.90 13.72
N ILE A 195 18.18 -29.03 13.20
CA ILE A 195 17.70 -30.35 13.61
C ILE A 195 18.86 -31.25 14.05
N TYR A 196 18.59 -32.07 15.06
CA TYR A 196 19.43 -33.17 15.49
C TYR A 196 18.81 -34.50 15.05
N ILE A 197 19.64 -35.37 14.48
CA ILE A 197 19.21 -36.69 14.00
C ILE A 197 19.58 -37.74 15.03
N HIS A 198 18.57 -38.42 15.57
CA HIS A 198 18.74 -39.57 16.46
C HIS A 198 18.46 -40.88 15.71
N GLN A 199 19.46 -41.76 15.64
CA GLN A 199 19.33 -43.10 15.10
C GLN A 199 18.87 -44.08 16.19
N CYS A 200 17.69 -44.68 15.99
CA CYS A 200 17.14 -45.72 16.86
C CYS A 200 17.64 -47.10 16.42
N GLN A 201 17.75 -48.04 17.37
CA GLN A 201 18.20 -49.40 17.10
C GLN A 201 17.01 -50.33 16.78
N ASN A 202 15.86 -50.09 17.41
CA ASN A 202 14.70 -50.97 17.34
C ASN A 202 13.41 -50.18 17.09
N ALA A 203 12.40 -50.82 16.51
CA ALA A 203 11.08 -50.21 16.29
C ALA A 203 10.39 -49.75 17.59
N GLN A 204 10.57 -50.50 18.68
CA GLN A 204 10.05 -50.15 20.01
C GLN A 204 10.70 -48.88 20.57
N GLU A 205 12.01 -48.72 20.37
CA GLU A 205 12.73 -47.50 20.75
C GLU A 205 12.23 -46.31 19.95
N PHE A 206 12.10 -46.49 18.64
CA PHE A 206 11.62 -45.47 17.73
C PHE A 206 10.24 -44.93 18.15
N GLN A 207 9.28 -45.82 18.42
CA GLN A 207 7.95 -45.40 18.86
C GLN A 207 8.00 -44.64 20.19
N ALA A 208 8.76 -45.11 21.17
CA ALA A 208 8.90 -44.45 22.46
C ALA A 208 9.57 -43.07 22.36
N VAL A 209 10.64 -42.95 21.56
CA VAL A 209 11.37 -41.69 21.34
C VAL A 209 10.53 -40.69 20.56
N VAL A 210 9.76 -41.12 19.56
CA VAL A 210 8.83 -40.25 18.82
C VAL A 210 7.74 -39.72 19.75
N ALA A 211 7.11 -40.58 20.55
CA ALA A 211 6.07 -40.16 21.50
C ALA A 211 6.61 -39.14 22.51
N TYR A 212 7.80 -39.39 23.07
CA TYR A 212 8.45 -38.47 24.00
C TYR A 212 8.84 -37.13 23.34
N ALA A 213 9.34 -37.16 22.10
CA ALA A 213 9.69 -35.95 21.36
C ALA A 213 8.46 -35.11 21.01
N GLN A 214 7.32 -35.74 20.70
CA GLN A 214 6.05 -35.07 20.44
C GLN A 214 5.49 -34.41 21.70
N ASP A 215 5.48 -35.13 22.83
CA ASP A 215 5.02 -34.63 24.13
C ASP A 215 5.80 -33.38 24.59
N ARG A 216 7.11 -33.37 24.34
CA ARG A 216 7.99 -32.23 24.66
C ARG A 216 8.01 -31.12 23.61
N GLY A 217 7.25 -31.24 22.50
CA GLY A 217 7.24 -30.26 21.41
C GLY A 217 8.57 -30.14 20.63
N ALA A 218 9.48 -31.10 20.81
CA ALA A 218 10.80 -31.15 20.19
C ALA A 218 10.82 -31.95 18.87
N PHE A 219 9.73 -32.62 18.52
CA PHE A 219 9.60 -33.37 17.27
C PHE A 219 9.58 -32.44 16.04
N SER A 220 10.36 -32.79 15.00
CA SER A 220 10.33 -32.13 13.69
C SER A 220 9.86 -33.12 12.61
N TRP A 221 10.54 -34.26 12.46
CA TRP A 221 10.17 -35.29 11.47
C TRP A 221 10.63 -36.70 11.90
N SER A 222 10.16 -37.75 11.23
CA SER A 222 10.62 -39.13 11.48
C SER A 222 10.54 -40.00 10.24
N ASP A 223 11.51 -40.90 10.09
CA ASP A 223 11.56 -41.93 9.06
C ASP A 223 11.49 -43.32 9.72
N GLY A 224 10.35 -44.00 9.56
CA GLY A 224 10.12 -45.33 10.13
C GLY A 224 10.91 -46.45 9.46
N ASN A 225 11.28 -46.29 8.18
CA ASN A 225 12.03 -47.30 7.44
C ASN A 225 13.50 -47.34 7.88
N LYS A 226 14.07 -46.16 8.16
CA LYS A 226 15.46 -46.02 8.64
C LYS A 226 15.56 -45.95 10.16
N LEU A 227 14.43 -45.98 10.88
CA LEU A 227 14.37 -45.80 12.33
C LEU A 227 15.09 -44.52 12.79
N ARG A 228 14.87 -43.40 12.08
CA ARG A 228 15.49 -42.10 12.37
C ARG A 228 14.47 -41.09 12.85
N VAL A 229 14.79 -40.40 13.94
CA VAL A 229 13.96 -39.31 14.49
C VAL A 229 14.72 -38.01 14.33
N TYR A 230 14.04 -37.01 13.79
CA TYR A 230 14.55 -35.66 13.58
C TYR A 230 13.92 -34.76 14.63
N VAL A 231 14.77 -34.26 15.52
CA VAL A 231 14.40 -33.49 16.70
C VAL A 231 14.92 -32.07 16.52
N LYS A 232 14.18 -31.06 16.95
CA LYS A 232 14.65 -29.68 16.99
C LYS A 232 15.89 -29.59 17.86
N TYR A 233 16.91 -28.84 17.41
CA TYR A 233 18.18 -28.74 18.11
C TYR A 233 18.01 -28.31 19.58
N VAL A 234 17.11 -27.35 19.85
CA VAL A 234 16.78 -26.85 21.19
C VAL A 234 16.35 -27.96 22.16
N GLY A 235 15.67 -29.00 21.67
CA GLY A 235 15.18 -30.12 22.48
C GLY A 235 16.03 -31.38 22.39
N ALA A 236 17.17 -31.35 21.68
CA ALA A 236 17.94 -32.54 21.35
C ALA A 236 18.46 -33.27 22.59
N GLU A 237 19.00 -32.55 23.57
CA GLU A 237 19.58 -33.14 24.78
C GLU A 237 18.54 -33.92 25.61
N VAL A 238 17.33 -33.37 25.73
CA VAL A 238 16.23 -33.97 26.50
C VAL A 238 15.77 -35.28 25.83
N VAL A 239 15.71 -35.31 24.50
CA VAL A 239 15.32 -36.52 23.75
C VAL A 239 16.45 -37.56 23.75
N VAL A 240 17.71 -37.15 23.59
CA VAL A 240 18.87 -38.06 23.61
C VAL A 240 19.05 -38.69 25.00
N SER A 241 18.89 -37.91 26.07
CA SER A 241 18.97 -38.43 27.44
C SER A 241 17.83 -39.41 27.75
N PHE A 242 16.62 -39.16 27.24
CA PHE A 242 15.52 -40.12 27.30
C PHE A 242 15.85 -41.41 26.53
N ALA A 243 16.34 -41.32 25.29
CA ALA A 243 16.69 -42.50 24.50
C ALA A 243 17.77 -43.36 25.18
N ARG A 244 18.81 -42.72 25.77
CA ARG A 244 19.84 -43.43 26.55
C ARG A 244 19.25 -44.18 27.75
N ARG A 245 18.36 -43.54 28.51
CA ARG A 245 17.66 -44.17 29.65
C ARG A 245 16.71 -45.28 29.22
N TRP A 246 16.03 -45.10 28.10
CA TRP A 246 15.15 -46.13 27.55
C TRP A 246 15.94 -47.38 27.15
N ARG A 247 17.12 -47.20 26.51
CA ARG A 247 18.02 -48.30 26.16
C ARG A 247 18.51 -49.08 27.39
N SER A 248 18.94 -48.38 28.45
CA SER A 248 19.42 -49.06 29.66
C SER A 248 18.29 -49.86 30.33
N TRP A 249 17.09 -49.30 30.41
CA TRP A 249 15.93 -50.01 30.96
C TRP A 249 15.52 -51.22 30.10
N ALA A 250 15.51 -51.07 28.77
CA ALA A 250 15.21 -52.15 27.84
C ALA A 250 16.25 -53.29 27.92
N ALA A 251 17.54 -52.97 28.09
CA ALA A 251 18.60 -53.97 28.29
C ALA A 251 18.41 -54.76 29.58
N GLN A 252 18.10 -54.08 30.70
CA GLN A 252 17.85 -54.73 31.99
C GLN A 252 16.64 -55.67 31.95
N ARG A 253 15.56 -55.28 31.26
CA ARG A 253 14.38 -56.15 31.07
C ARG A 253 14.72 -57.41 30.29
N ARG A 254 15.45 -57.29 29.18
CA ARG A 254 15.88 -58.45 28.38
C ARG A 254 16.77 -59.41 29.18
N ALA A 255 17.69 -58.89 29.99
CA ALA A 255 18.55 -59.71 30.84
C ALA A 255 17.74 -60.53 31.87
N ARG A 256 16.80 -59.88 32.56
CA ARG A 256 15.91 -60.56 33.53
C ARG A 256 15.02 -61.61 32.87
N GLU A 257 14.51 -61.32 31.67
CA GLU A 257 13.71 -62.29 30.90
C GLU A 257 14.55 -63.50 30.47
N SER A 258 15.82 -63.31 30.08
CA SER A 258 16.73 -64.42 29.77
C SER A 258 17.09 -65.28 31.00
N GLU A 259 17.35 -64.66 32.15
CA GLU A 259 17.64 -65.38 33.40
C GLU A 259 16.43 -66.17 33.89
N GLY A 260 15.22 -65.61 33.77
CA GLY A 260 13.97 -66.31 34.09
C GLY A 260 13.73 -67.53 33.19
N ARG A 261 14.03 -67.41 31.89
CA ARG A 261 13.91 -68.51 30.93
C ARG A 261 14.93 -69.62 31.17
N MET A 262 16.18 -69.27 31.52
CA MET A 262 17.20 -70.26 31.89
C MET A 262 16.83 -71.00 33.17
N ARG A 263 16.28 -70.29 34.16
CA ARG A 263 15.79 -70.93 35.40
C ARG A 263 14.63 -71.88 35.13
N GLN A 264 13.65 -71.50 34.30
CA GLN A 264 12.54 -72.39 33.94
C GLN A 264 12.99 -73.63 33.15
N SER A 265 14.00 -73.51 32.29
CA SER A 265 14.56 -74.66 31.56
C SER A 265 15.44 -75.57 32.43
N ALA A 266 15.98 -75.08 33.55
CA ALA A 266 16.78 -75.87 34.48
C ALA A 266 15.93 -76.65 35.49
N TYR A 267 14.64 -76.31 35.61
CA TYR A 267 13.67 -76.97 36.49
C TYR A 267 12.70 -77.92 35.76
N SER A 268 12.84 -78.07 34.44
CA SER A 268 12.06 -78.98 33.60
C SER A 268 12.94 -80.10 33.05
#